data_AF-V8NDJ5-F1
#
_entry.id   AF-V8NDJ5-F1
#
_cell.length_a   1.000
_cell.length_b   1.000
_cell.length_c   1.000
_cell.angle_alpha   90.00
_cell.angle_beta   90.00
_cell.angle_gamma   90.00
#
_symmetry.space_group_name_H-M   'P 1'
#
loop_
_entity.id
_entity.type
_entity.pdbx_description
1 polymer ?
#
loop_
_entity_poly.entity_id
_entity_poly.type
_entity_poly.pdbx_seq_one_letter_code
_entity_poly.pdbx_strand_id
1 'polypeptide(L)'
;MLSQEETIMPLKESFHALLLLLTTVFILGSIAFSYEDFLMKHYDFPRSIVGSHYCNAMMQSRGMTKPKCRLVNTFIHDTKAYILDVCGRKGVSYGHELRHSIKLFSVTTCTLRGSNPRAPCVYKENISPQNIVIACLDGKPVHYEEGNFAVLRGHLYNRLLEAEEQKVENPSLPRDLIQ
;
A
#
# COMPACT_ATOMS: atom_id res chain seq x y z
N MET A 1 3.59 -10.07 62.30
CA MET A 1 3.71 -8.70 61.72
C MET A 1 4.47 -8.81 60.42
N LEU A 2 3.79 -8.67 59.29
CA LEU A 2 4.37 -8.23 58.01
C LEU A 2 3.30 -7.35 57.39
N SER A 3 3.50 -6.03 57.41
CA SER A 3 2.63 -5.10 56.70
C SER A 3 2.95 -5.17 55.21
N GLN A 4 1.96 -5.47 54.37
CA GLN A 4 2.03 -5.15 52.95
C GLN A 4 1.97 -3.62 52.83
N GLU A 5 3.02 -3.03 52.27
CA GLU A 5 3.01 -1.64 51.83
C GLU A 5 2.36 -1.65 50.44
N GLU A 6 1.08 -1.31 50.36
CA GLU A 6 0.43 -1.06 49.08
C GLU A 6 1.07 0.19 48.47
N THR A 7 1.96 0.01 47.49
CA THR A 7 2.52 1.11 46.70
C THR A 7 1.42 1.70 45.83
N ILE A 8 0.65 2.64 46.41
CA ILE A 8 -0.30 3.48 45.68
C ILE A 8 0.54 4.38 44.77
N MET A 9 0.69 3.99 43.51
CA MET A 9 1.29 4.86 42.50
C MET A 9 0.45 6.13 42.41
N PRO A 10 1.04 7.34 42.59
CA PRO A 10 0.28 8.57 42.58
C PRO A 10 -0.44 8.73 41.24
N LEU A 11 -1.76 8.94 41.29
CA LEU A 11 -2.67 9.09 40.13
C LEU A 11 -2.19 10.14 39.11
N LYS A 12 -1.42 11.13 39.58
CA LYS A 12 -0.79 12.16 38.74
C LYS A 12 0.38 11.59 37.91
N GLU A 13 1.25 10.77 38.49
CA GLU A 13 2.38 10.17 37.78
C GLU A 13 1.92 9.08 36.80
N SER A 14 0.86 8.34 37.16
CA SER A 14 0.26 7.36 36.24
C SER A 14 -0.42 8.03 35.04
N PHE A 15 -1.01 9.22 35.19
CA PHE A 15 -1.53 10.00 34.07
C PHE A 15 -0.44 10.48 33.12
N HIS A 16 0.71 10.94 33.64
CA HIS A 16 1.84 11.34 32.80
C HIS A 16 2.45 10.14 32.07
N ALA A 17 2.62 9.01 32.77
CA ALA A 17 3.09 7.76 32.16
C ALA A 17 2.14 7.27 31.05
N LEU A 18 0.82 7.34 31.28
CA LEU A 18 -0.19 6.98 30.28
C LEU A 18 -0.15 7.94 29.07
N LEU A 19 0.00 9.24 29.30
CA LEU A 19 0.11 10.22 28.22
C LEU A 19 1.39 10.02 27.38
N LEU A 20 2.52 9.70 28.02
CA LEU A 20 3.77 9.34 27.35
C LEU A 20 3.63 8.03 26.54
N LEU A 21 2.92 7.03 27.07
CA LEU A 21 2.64 5.79 26.34
C LEU A 21 1.76 6.06 25.11
N LEU A 22 0.68 6.84 25.27
CA LEU A 22 -0.23 7.16 24.17
C LEU A 22 0.46 7.96 23.06
N THR A 23 1.27 8.94 23.42
CA THR A 23 2.02 9.75 22.45
C THR A 23 3.07 8.92 21.70
N THR A 24 3.82 8.05 22.39
CA THR A 24 4.80 7.16 21.74
C THR A 24 4.13 6.14 20.81
N VAL A 25 3.01 5.54 21.22
CA VAL A 25 2.21 4.64 20.37
C VAL A 25 1.66 5.37 19.15
N PHE A 26 1.14 6.59 19.33
CA PHE A 26 0.63 7.40 18.22
C PHE A 26 1.73 7.74 17.21
N ILE A 27 2.89 8.23 17.68
CA ILE A 27 4.04 8.55 16.82
C ILE A 27 4.50 7.32 16.05
N LEU A 28 4.63 6.15 16.70
CA LEU A 28 5.06 4.91 16.04
C LEU A 28 4.05 4.45 14.97
N GLY A 29 2.76 4.60 15.25
CA GLY A 29 1.69 4.31 14.29
C GLY A 29 1.74 5.23 13.06
N SER A 30 1.98 6.53 13.26
CA SER A 30 2.07 7.50 12.16
C SER A 30 3.26 7.25 11.24
N ILE A 31 4.39 6.75 11.76
CA ILE A 31 5.59 6.47 10.95
C ILE A 31 5.30 5.36 9.92
N ALA A 32 4.57 4.30 10.32
CA ALA A 32 4.30 3.13 9.49
C ALA A 32 3.41 3.40 8.25
N PHE A 33 2.67 4.51 8.27
CA PHE A 33 1.76 4.97 7.21
C PHE A 33 2.14 6.36 6.69
N SER A 34 3.44 6.67 6.64
CA SER A 34 3.93 7.93 6.06
C SER A 34 4.14 7.81 4.54
N TYR A 35 4.23 8.97 3.87
CA TYR A 35 4.58 9.02 2.45
C TYR A 35 6.00 8.49 2.20
N GLU A 36 6.90 8.76 3.12
CA GLU A 36 8.29 8.31 3.09
C GLU A 36 8.37 6.78 3.18
N ASP A 37 7.56 6.18 4.06
CA ASP A 37 7.40 4.73 4.15
C ASP A 37 6.82 4.13 2.87
N PHE A 38 5.81 4.77 2.28
CA PHE A 38 5.24 4.36 1.00
C PHE A 38 6.32 4.36 -0.09
N LEU A 39 7.13 5.43 -0.20
CA LEU A 39 8.20 5.52 -1.19
C LEU A 39 9.28 4.46 -0.93
N MET A 40 9.67 4.26 0.32
CA MET A 40 10.67 3.24 0.69
C MET A 40 10.22 1.84 0.26
N LYS A 41 8.93 1.51 0.44
CA LYS A 41 8.37 0.19 0.11
C LYS A 41 8.04 0.03 -1.38
N HIS A 42 7.50 1.07 -2.02
CA HIS A 42 6.80 0.93 -3.30
C HIS A 42 7.35 1.80 -4.44
N TYR A 43 8.36 2.63 -4.25
CA TYR A 43 8.89 3.50 -5.30
C TYR A 43 10.28 3.07 -5.79
N ASP A 44 10.44 2.99 -7.12
CA ASP A 44 11.75 2.80 -7.78
C ASP A 44 11.71 3.35 -9.21
N PHE A 45 11.99 4.65 -9.40
CA PHE A 45 12.00 5.26 -10.73
C PHE A 45 13.20 6.21 -10.92
N PRO A 46 13.97 6.07 -12.03
CA PRO A 46 13.89 5.00 -13.02
C PRO A 46 14.16 3.63 -12.37
N ARG A 47 13.65 2.56 -12.97
CA ARG A 47 13.83 1.21 -12.42
C ARG A 47 15.33 0.92 -12.27
N SER A 48 15.74 0.54 -11.07
CA SER A 48 17.13 0.27 -10.72
C SER A 48 17.70 -0.90 -11.51
N ILE A 49 18.95 -0.78 -11.96
CA ILE A 49 19.72 -1.85 -12.61
C ILE A 49 20.58 -2.51 -11.53
N VAL A 50 20.05 -3.58 -10.90
CA VAL A 50 20.67 -4.21 -9.72
C VAL A 50 20.76 -5.73 -9.85
N GLY A 51 21.99 -6.26 -9.79
CA GLY A 51 22.29 -7.70 -9.73
C GLY A 51 21.65 -8.53 -10.85
N SER A 52 21.59 -9.86 -10.65
CA SER A 52 20.89 -10.77 -11.56
C SER A 52 19.38 -10.89 -11.24
N HIS A 53 18.97 -10.51 -10.03
CA HIS A 53 17.59 -10.64 -9.56
C HIS A 53 17.13 -9.36 -8.86
N TYR A 54 16.43 -8.51 -9.59
CA TYR A 54 15.96 -7.21 -9.12
C TYR A 54 15.15 -7.33 -7.83
N CYS A 55 14.15 -8.22 -7.79
CA CYS A 55 13.31 -8.37 -6.59
C CYS A 55 14.10 -8.78 -5.35
N ASN A 56 15.08 -9.70 -5.47
CA ASN A 56 15.88 -10.09 -4.31
C ASN A 56 16.71 -8.92 -3.78
N ALA A 57 17.36 -8.19 -4.69
CA ALA A 57 18.20 -7.04 -4.35
C ALA A 57 17.37 -5.90 -3.73
N MET A 58 16.23 -5.57 -4.33
CA MET A 58 15.39 -4.47 -3.87
C MET A 58 14.65 -4.80 -2.59
N MET A 59 14.09 -6.00 -2.44
CA MET A 59 13.45 -6.40 -1.19
C MET A 59 14.45 -6.39 -0.02
N GLN A 60 15.69 -6.78 -0.26
CA GLN A 60 16.75 -6.73 0.74
C GLN A 60 17.18 -5.29 1.06
N SER A 61 17.45 -4.47 0.05
CA SER A 61 17.92 -3.09 0.24
C SER A 61 16.89 -2.20 0.94
N ARG A 62 15.60 -2.49 0.77
CA ARG A 62 14.49 -1.82 1.44
C ARG A 62 14.10 -2.47 2.78
N GLY A 63 14.88 -3.43 3.28
CA GLY A 63 14.64 -4.06 4.60
C GLY A 63 13.42 -4.97 4.67
N MET A 64 12.80 -5.34 3.54
CA MET A 64 11.58 -6.15 3.47
C MET A 64 11.81 -7.66 3.58
N THR A 65 13.02 -8.08 3.98
CA THR A 65 13.42 -9.48 4.20
C THR A 65 13.56 -9.83 5.69
N LYS A 66 13.36 -8.88 6.60
CA LYS A 66 13.52 -9.04 8.05
C LYS A 66 12.38 -8.38 8.83
N PRO A 67 12.00 -8.90 10.01
CA PRO A 67 12.42 -10.19 10.59
C PRO A 67 11.83 -11.41 9.86
N LYS A 68 10.81 -11.18 9.01
CA LYS A 68 10.19 -12.17 8.13
C LYS A 68 10.18 -11.63 6.71
N CYS A 69 10.18 -12.54 5.73
CA CYS A 69 10.04 -12.17 4.33
C CYS A 69 8.65 -11.56 4.08
N ARG A 70 8.60 -10.38 3.47
CA ARG A 70 7.36 -9.83 2.94
C ARG A 70 6.85 -10.76 1.82
N LEU A 71 5.57 -11.14 1.85
CA LEU A 71 5.02 -12.11 0.90
C LEU A 71 4.88 -11.54 -0.52
N VAL A 72 4.36 -10.31 -0.63
CA VAL A 72 4.19 -9.59 -1.89
C VAL A 72 4.55 -8.13 -1.66
N ASN A 73 5.26 -7.55 -2.62
CA ASN A 73 5.49 -6.12 -2.69
C ASN A 73 5.57 -5.65 -4.14
N THR A 74 4.95 -4.53 -4.46
CA THR A 74 5.02 -3.94 -5.79
C THR A 74 5.84 -2.64 -5.79
N PHE A 75 6.78 -2.52 -6.73
CA PHE A 75 7.53 -1.30 -7.00
C PHE A 75 6.99 -0.59 -8.24
N ILE A 76 6.72 0.71 -8.11
CA ILE A 76 6.21 1.58 -9.17
C ILE A 76 7.37 2.28 -9.88
N HIS A 77 7.37 2.20 -11.21
CA HIS A 77 8.38 2.76 -12.10
C HIS A 77 7.82 3.96 -12.87
N ASP A 78 7.43 5.01 -12.14
CA ASP A 78 6.96 6.26 -12.72
C ASP A 78 7.34 7.45 -11.82
N THR A 79 7.15 8.68 -12.29
CA THR A 79 7.44 9.87 -11.51
C THR A 79 6.56 9.97 -10.25
N LYS A 80 7.13 10.53 -9.18
CA LYS A 80 6.35 10.81 -7.95
C LYS A 80 5.15 11.71 -8.20
N ALA A 81 5.25 12.65 -9.16
CA ALA A 81 4.17 13.54 -9.54
C ALA A 81 2.95 12.75 -10.02
N TYR A 82 3.13 11.80 -10.93
CA TYR A 82 2.01 10.96 -11.40
C TYR A 82 1.41 10.10 -10.29
N ILE A 83 2.22 9.62 -9.34
CA ILE A 83 1.73 8.83 -8.20
C ILE A 83 0.94 9.73 -7.23
N LEU A 84 1.43 10.94 -6.93
CA LEU A 84 0.75 11.92 -6.09
C LEU A 84 -0.60 12.34 -6.70
N ASP A 85 -0.65 12.53 -8.01
CA ASP A 85 -1.88 12.93 -8.71
C ASP A 85 -3.01 11.89 -8.60
N VAL A 86 -2.70 10.61 -8.31
CA VAL A 86 -3.71 9.59 -8.02
C VAL A 86 -4.51 9.93 -6.76
N CYS A 87 -3.91 10.62 -5.79
CA CYS A 87 -4.61 11.12 -4.62
C CYS A 87 -5.61 12.25 -4.93
N GLY A 88 -5.51 12.85 -6.12
CA GLY A 88 -6.41 13.89 -6.61
C GLY A 88 -7.12 13.46 -7.89
N ARG A 89 -6.94 14.26 -8.95
CA ARG A 89 -7.73 14.16 -10.19
C ARG A 89 -7.38 12.96 -11.09
N LYS A 90 -6.28 12.24 -10.81
CA LYS A 90 -5.86 11.07 -11.60
C LYS A 90 -6.20 9.74 -10.94
N GLY A 91 -6.98 9.78 -9.86
CA GLY A 91 -7.55 8.60 -9.23
C GLY A 91 -9.04 8.73 -8.98
N VAL A 92 -9.71 7.59 -8.99
CA VAL A 92 -11.15 7.44 -8.74
C VAL A 92 -11.34 6.77 -7.37
N SER A 93 -12.42 7.12 -6.66
CA SER A 93 -12.70 6.54 -5.35
C SER A 93 -12.89 5.03 -5.49
N TYR A 94 -12.24 4.25 -4.62
CA TYR A 94 -12.27 2.80 -4.67
C TYR A 94 -12.50 2.23 -3.26
N GLY A 95 -13.73 1.84 -2.97
CA GLY A 95 -14.13 1.54 -1.60
C GLY A 95 -14.07 2.80 -0.71
N HIS A 96 -13.75 2.61 0.57
CA HIS A 96 -13.86 3.70 1.56
C HIS A 96 -12.68 4.69 1.49
N GLU A 97 -11.44 4.20 1.62
CA GLU A 97 -10.25 5.06 1.81
C GLU A 97 -9.20 4.91 0.70
N LEU A 98 -9.48 4.11 -0.33
CA LEU A 98 -8.54 3.85 -1.41
C LEU A 98 -8.89 4.65 -2.66
N ARG A 99 -7.87 4.91 -3.46
CA ARG A 99 -7.95 5.53 -4.77
C ARG A 99 -7.38 4.58 -5.80
N HIS A 100 -8.15 4.29 -6.83
CA HIS A 100 -7.72 3.50 -7.97
C HIS A 100 -7.20 4.45 -9.05
N SER A 101 -6.03 4.20 -9.61
CA SER A 101 -5.49 5.08 -10.66
C SER A 101 -6.29 4.94 -11.96
N ILE A 102 -6.45 6.05 -12.68
CA ILE A 102 -7.07 6.00 -14.03
C ILE A 102 -6.07 5.40 -15.03
N LYS A 103 -4.81 5.82 -14.96
CA LYS A 103 -3.76 5.32 -15.86
C LYS A 103 -3.12 4.03 -15.34
N LEU A 104 -2.56 3.28 -16.27
CA LEU A 104 -1.62 2.18 -15.99
C LEU A 104 -0.24 2.75 -15.58
N PHE A 105 0.39 2.10 -14.62
CA PHE A 105 1.76 2.33 -14.21
C PHE A 105 2.61 1.12 -14.61
N SER A 106 3.85 1.36 -15.04
CA SER A 106 4.85 0.29 -15.11
C SER A 106 5.21 -0.11 -13.69
N VAL A 107 5.06 -1.39 -13.35
CA VAL A 107 5.41 -1.91 -12.03
C VAL A 107 6.22 -3.19 -12.11
N THR A 108 6.93 -3.49 -11.04
CA THR A 108 7.50 -4.80 -10.76
C THR A 108 6.92 -5.33 -9.46
N THR A 109 6.14 -6.41 -9.54
CA THR A 109 5.64 -7.13 -8.36
C THR A 109 6.61 -8.26 -7.99
N CYS A 110 7.03 -8.23 -6.74
CA CYS A 110 7.93 -9.20 -6.11
C CYS A 110 7.12 -10.12 -5.19
N THR A 111 6.98 -11.39 -5.59
CA THR A 111 6.24 -12.40 -4.83
C THR A 111 7.20 -13.42 -4.26
N LEU A 112 7.14 -13.67 -2.95
CA LEU A 112 7.98 -14.68 -2.30
C LEU A 112 7.75 -16.04 -2.96
N ARG A 113 8.84 -16.77 -3.25
CA ARG A 113 8.77 -18.14 -3.75
C ARG A 113 8.35 -19.05 -2.60
N GLY A 114 7.18 -19.66 -2.74
CA GLY A 114 6.55 -20.44 -1.68
C GLY A 114 5.93 -19.56 -0.59
N SER A 115 5.38 -20.20 0.44
CA SER A 115 4.64 -19.51 1.51
C SER A 115 5.41 -19.41 2.83
N ASN A 116 6.65 -19.92 2.91
CA ASN A 116 7.45 -19.89 4.13
C ASN A 116 8.12 -18.50 4.30
N PRO A 117 7.74 -17.69 5.29
CA PRO A 117 8.26 -16.34 5.46
C PRO A 117 9.61 -16.31 6.22
N ARG A 118 10.26 -17.46 6.43
CA ARG A 118 11.60 -17.54 7.03
C ARG A 118 12.68 -17.44 5.94
N ALA A 119 13.80 -16.82 6.29
CA ALA A 119 14.96 -16.71 5.40
C ALA A 119 15.48 -18.08 4.94
N PRO A 120 16.09 -18.18 3.75
CA PRO A 120 16.39 -17.10 2.80
C PRO A 120 15.16 -16.65 2.00
N CYS A 121 14.97 -15.34 1.86
CA CYS A 121 13.87 -14.76 1.08
C CYS A 121 14.23 -14.74 -0.41
N VAL A 122 13.56 -15.56 -1.21
CA VAL A 122 13.76 -15.62 -2.66
C VAL A 122 12.47 -15.21 -3.36
N TYR A 123 12.52 -14.26 -4.27
CA TYR A 123 11.35 -13.69 -4.92
C TYR A 123 11.24 -14.11 -6.38
N LYS A 124 10.00 -14.28 -6.85
CA LYS A 124 9.62 -14.27 -8.25
C LYS A 124 9.30 -12.82 -8.63
N GLU A 125 9.76 -12.44 -9.80
CA GLU A 125 9.53 -11.14 -10.39
C GLU A 125 8.40 -11.22 -11.43
N ASN A 126 7.50 -10.25 -11.40
CA ASN A 126 6.49 -10.02 -12.43
C ASN A 126 6.53 -8.55 -12.84
N ILE A 127 6.93 -8.28 -14.08
CA ILE A 127 6.93 -6.93 -14.66
C ILE A 127 5.69 -6.80 -15.51
N SER A 128 4.81 -5.86 -15.16
CA SER A 128 3.58 -5.64 -15.90
C SER A 128 3.11 -4.19 -15.79
N PRO A 129 2.43 -3.65 -16.82
CA PRO A 129 1.63 -2.45 -16.66
C PRO A 129 0.35 -2.78 -15.90
N GLN A 130 0.00 -2.01 -14.86
CA GLN A 130 -1.27 -2.17 -14.13
C GLN A 130 -1.73 -0.86 -13.48
N ASN A 131 -3.03 -0.74 -13.23
CA ASN A 131 -3.54 0.31 -12.34
C ASN A 131 -3.06 0.03 -10.91
N ILE A 132 -2.81 1.10 -10.16
CA ILE A 132 -2.44 1.03 -8.75
C ILE A 132 -3.64 1.40 -7.89
N VAL A 133 -3.71 0.81 -6.69
CA VAL A 133 -4.70 1.15 -5.68
C VAL A 133 -3.95 1.58 -4.43
N ILE A 134 -4.19 2.81 -3.98
CA ILE A 134 -3.44 3.42 -2.88
C ILE A 134 -4.38 4.11 -1.89
N ALA A 135 -4.03 4.13 -0.61
CA ALA A 135 -4.67 5.04 0.34
C ALA A 135 -3.93 6.38 0.36
N CYS A 136 -4.66 7.46 0.61
CA CYS A 136 -4.10 8.81 0.63
C CYS A 136 -4.42 9.53 1.94
N LEU A 137 -3.42 10.22 2.48
CA LEU A 137 -3.54 11.12 3.62
C LEU A 137 -2.96 12.48 3.22
N ASP A 138 -3.71 13.56 3.40
CA ASP A 138 -3.31 14.93 3.02
C ASP A 138 -2.75 15.05 1.59
N GLY A 139 -3.39 14.34 0.64
CA GLY A 139 -2.99 14.33 -0.77
C GLY A 139 -1.73 13.53 -1.09
N LYS A 140 -1.17 12.80 -0.12
CA LYS A 140 0.01 11.94 -0.31
C LYS A 140 -0.36 10.46 -0.15
N PRO A 141 0.23 9.56 -0.95
CA PRO A 141 -0.01 8.13 -0.81
C PRO A 141 0.69 7.58 0.42
N VAL A 142 -0.02 6.79 1.21
CA VAL A 142 0.46 6.25 2.49
C VAL A 142 0.39 4.72 2.57
N HIS A 143 -0.34 4.10 1.66
CA HIS A 143 -0.51 2.65 1.58
C HIS A 143 -0.69 2.22 0.13
N TYR A 144 -0.15 1.04 -0.22
CA TYR A 144 -0.37 0.37 -1.50
C TYR A 144 -1.15 -0.93 -1.26
N GLU A 145 -2.27 -1.09 -1.97
CA GLU A 145 -3.08 -2.30 -1.87
C GLU A 145 -2.52 -3.40 -2.78
N GLU A 146 -1.92 -4.42 -2.16
CA GLU A 146 -1.31 -5.54 -2.87
C GLU A 146 -2.35 -6.60 -3.30
N GLY A 147 -2.08 -7.27 -4.43
CA GLY A 147 -2.75 -8.52 -4.81
C GLY A 147 -3.76 -8.43 -5.97
N ASN A 148 -4.18 -9.61 -6.46
CA ASN A 148 -5.08 -9.74 -7.60
C ASN A 148 -6.51 -9.22 -7.34
N PHE A 149 -6.93 -9.09 -6.08
CA PHE A 149 -8.26 -8.55 -5.78
C PHE A 149 -8.37 -7.06 -6.12
N ALA A 150 -7.29 -6.28 -5.94
CA ALA A 150 -7.23 -4.89 -6.39
C ALA A 150 -7.35 -4.80 -7.93
N VAL A 151 -6.68 -5.71 -8.63
CA VAL A 151 -6.71 -5.80 -10.11
C VAL A 151 -8.08 -6.27 -10.63
N LEU A 152 -8.69 -7.31 -10.03
CA LEU A 152 -9.98 -7.86 -10.46
C LEU A 152 -11.14 -6.89 -10.20
N ARG A 153 -11.21 -6.30 -9.00
CA ARG A 153 -12.21 -5.25 -8.74
C ARG A 153 -11.91 -3.97 -9.53
N GLY A 154 -10.64 -3.65 -9.80
CA GLY A 154 -10.25 -2.57 -10.72
C GLY A 154 -10.77 -2.81 -12.14
N HIS A 155 -10.62 -4.02 -12.67
CA HIS A 155 -11.21 -4.41 -13.97
C HIS A 155 -12.74 -4.33 -13.97
N LEU A 156 -13.41 -4.80 -12.91
CA LEU A 156 -14.87 -4.66 -12.77
C LEU A 156 -15.29 -3.19 -12.68
N TYR A 157 -14.56 -2.37 -11.91
CA TYR A 157 -14.87 -0.95 -11.75
C TYR A 157 -14.65 -0.16 -13.03
N ASN A 158 -13.56 -0.42 -13.76
CA ASN A 158 -13.32 0.19 -15.08
C ASN A 158 -14.41 -0.22 -16.08
N ARG A 159 -14.82 -1.51 -16.10
CA ARG A 159 -15.94 -1.95 -16.93
C ARG A 159 -17.26 -1.26 -16.57
N LEU A 160 -17.50 -1.00 -15.29
CA LEU A 160 -18.69 -0.26 -14.84
C LEU A 160 -18.64 1.22 -15.27
N LEU A 161 -17.48 1.87 -15.16
CA LEU A 161 -17.32 3.25 -15.62
C LEU A 161 -17.47 3.37 -17.15
N GLU A 162 -16.88 2.46 -17.92
CA GLU A 162 -17.06 2.41 -19.38
C GLU A 162 -18.54 2.20 -19.74
N ALA A 163 -19.25 1.34 -19.00
CA ALA A 163 -20.68 1.13 -19.19
C ALA A 163 -21.54 2.35 -18.79
N GLU A 164 -21.12 3.10 -17.76
CA GLU A 164 -21.78 4.36 -17.36
C GLU A 164 -21.55 5.47 -18.39
N GLU A 165 -20.33 5.61 -18.94
CA GLU A 165 -20.04 6.55 -20.02
C GLU A 165 -20.84 6.22 -21.29
N GLN A 166 -20.93 4.94 -21.68
CA GLN A 166 -21.77 4.52 -22.81
C GLN A 166 -23.27 4.80 -22.61
N LYS A 167 -23.76 4.74 -21.37
CA LYS A 167 -25.16 5.06 -21.05
C LYS A 167 -25.45 6.56 -21.12
N VAL A 168 -24.47 7.41 -20.84
CA VAL A 168 -24.57 8.86 -21.02
C VAL A 168 -24.61 9.21 -22.51
N GLU A 169 -23.84 8.50 -23.34
CA GLU A 169 -23.79 8.73 -24.78
C GLU A 169 -24.98 8.12 -25.55
N ASN A 170 -25.58 7.03 -25.04
CA ASN A 170 -26.80 6.43 -25.59
C ASN A 170 -27.78 5.96 -24.49
N PRO A 171 -28.77 6.79 -24.11
CA PRO A 171 -29.70 6.50 -23.02
C PRO A 171 -30.63 5.29 -23.24
N SER A 172 -30.68 4.72 -24.45
CA SER A 172 -31.58 3.63 -24.83
C SER A 172 -30.94 2.23 -24.87
N LEU A 173 -29.68 2.09 -24.40
CA LEU A 173 -28.96 0.81 -24.43
C LEU A 173 -29.56 -0.23 -23.44
N PRO A 174 -30.00 -1.42 -23.91
CA PRO A 174 -30.60 -2.45 -23.07
C PRO A 174 -29.60 -3.05 -22.06
N ARG A 175 -30.08 -3.39 -20.85
CA ARG A 175 -29.26 -3.97 -19.76
C ARG A 175 -28.61 -5.31 -20.10
N ASP A 176 -29.11 -5.99 -21.13
CA ASP A 176 -28.77 -7.39 -21.42
C ASP A 176 -27.44 -7.56 -22.19
N LEU A 177 -26.77 -6.44 -22.53
CA LEU A 177 -25.47 -6.42 -23.21
C LEU A 177 -24.28 -6.16 -22.27
N ILE A 178 -24.52 -6.04 -20.96
CA ILE A 178 -23.50 -5.81 -19.93
C ILE A 178 -23.32 -7.11 -19.13
N GLN A 179 -22.59 -8.09 -19.67
CA GLN A 179 -22.14 -9.26 -18.92
C GLN A 179 -20.73 -9.70 -19.31
#